data_AF-A0A1S1TNU4-F1
#
_entry.id   AF-A0A1S1TNU4-F1
#
_cell.length_a   1.000
_cell.length_b   1.000
_cell.length_c   1.000
_cell.angle_alpha   90.00
_cell.angle_beta   90.00
_cell.angle_gamma   90.00
#
_symmetry.space_group_name_H-M   'P 1'
#
loop_
_entity.id
_entity.type
_entity.pdbx_description
1 polymer ?
#
loop_
_entity_poly.entity_id
_entity_poly.type
_entity_poly.pdbx_seq_one_letter_code
_entity_poly.pdbx_strand_id
1 'polypeptide(L)'
;MVNLPEKEQEEIHDKAAQQLPVLATHFSRGNNKQPNVPQIIATGRPTQRSFLQPLQEWEGYVVTISKETFTARLLDVTAGSEIEEEQVEFIKDDLSDTDLTLLHVGAVFRWVIGYHRDPGGSKRRVSQIVFRRLPAWTKMDLLSARQRALELKSALVWED
;
A
#
# COMPACT_ATOMS: atom_id res chain seq x y z
N MET A 1 -36.24 7.41 20.05
CA MET A 1 -37.58 7.98 20.23
C MET A 1 -37.62 8.59 21.62
N VAL A 2 -37.68 9.93 21.67
CA VAL A 2 -38.27 10.79 22.73
C VAL A 2 -37.94 10.48 24.20
N ASN A 3 -37.19 11.39 24.83
CA ASN A 3 -37.08 11.54 26.29
C ASN A 3 -38.41 12.07 26.88
N LEU A 4 -38.79 11.56 28.06
CA LEU A 4 -39.63 12.28 29.04
C LEU A 4 -39.09 12.00 30.46
N PRO A 5 -39.17 12.97 31.41
CA PRO A 5 -38.17 13.17 32.46
C PRO A 5 -38.51 12.66 33.86
N GLU A 6 -37.46 12.66 34.69
CA GLU A 6 -37.41 12.47 36.14
C GLU A 6 -38.39 13.37 36.91
N LYS A 7 -39.24 12.74 37.71
CA LYS A 7 -39.64 13.24 39.02
C LYS A 7 -39.23 12.19 40.04
N GLU A 8 -38.68 12.70 41.16
CA GLU A 8 -38.54 12.02 42.47
C GLU A 8 -37.50 10.90 42.48
N GLN A 9 -36.30 11.09 43.01
CA GLN A 9 -35.96 11.16 44.45
C GLN A 9 -34.51 11.71 44.56
N GLU A 10 -34.22 12.97 44.83
CA GLU A 10 -34.26 13.73 46.09
C GLU A 10 -33.54 13.08 47.30
N GLU A 11 -32.67 13.89 47.92
CA GLU A 11 -32.13 13.76 49.30
C GLU A 11 -31.09 12.63 49.54
N ILE A 12 -29.87 12.86 50.05
CA ILE A 12 -29.48 13.68 51.21
C ILE A 12 -28.01 14.10 51.03
N HIS A 13 -27.77 15.41 50.97
CA HIS A 13 -26.43 16.00 51.06
C HIS A 13 -25.97 16.04 52.53
N ASP A 14 -25.00 15.18 52.82
CA ASP A 14 -23.74 15.42 53.52
C ASP A 14 -23.75 16.35 54.76
N LYS A 15 -23.67 15.72 55.94
CA LYS A 15 -23.47 16.37 57.23
C LYS A 15 -22.19 15.86 57.89
N ALA A 16 -21.42 16.86 58.33
CA ALA A 16 -20.58 16.90 59.54
C ALA A 16 -19.13 16.39 59.46
N ALA A 17 -18.24 17.37 59.65
CA ALA A 17 -16.82 17.30 59.88
C ALA A 17 -16.42 16.74 61.27
N GLN A 18 -15.09 16.58 61.43
CA GLN A 18 -14.26 16.36 62.65
C GLN A 18 -13.84 14.88 62.85
N GLN A 19 -12.57 14.48 62.97
CA GLN A 19 -11.32 15.08 63.48
C GLN A 19 -10.06 14.42 62.86
N LEU A 20 -8.96 15.18 62.77
CA LEU A 20 -7.56 14.75 62.50
C LEU A 20 -6.92 14.16 63.79
N PRO A 21 -5.84 13.33 63.74
CA PRO A 21 -4.48 13.85 63.57
C PRO A 21 -3.49 12.99 62.77
N VAL A 22 -2.41 13.67 62.40
CA VAL A 22 -1.23 13.23 61.64
C VAL A 22 -0.26 12.45 62.53
N LEU A 23 0.31 11.34 62.05
CA LEU A 23 1.61 10.85 62.53
C LEU A 23 2.31 9.97 61.48
N ALA A 24 3.46 10.45 61.02
CA ALA A 24 4.42 9.66 60.27
C ALA A 24 4.85 8.44 61.09
N THR A 25 5.08 7.28 60.46
CA THR A 25 6.24 6.43 60.79
C THR A 25 6.43 5.25 59.83
N HIS A 26 7.69 5.11 59.39
CA HIS A 26 8.42 3.91 59.02
C HIS A 26 8.02 3.10 57.77
N PHE A 27 8.86 3.28 56.73
CA PHE A 27 9.26 2.22 55.81
C PHE A 27 9.62 0.94 56.60
N SER A 28 8.88 -0.15 56.35
CA SER A 28 9.36 -1.49 56.68
C SER A 28 9.30 -2.36 55.44
N ARG A 29 10.45 -2.98 55.17
CA ARG A 29 10.83 -3.71 53.97
C ARG A 29 10.09 -5.04 53.91
N GLY A 30 8.88 -5.04 53.34
CA GLY A 30 8.14 -6.25 53.00
C GLY A 30 8.77 -6.96 51.82
N ASN A 31 9.30 -8.15 52.04
CA ASN A 31 9.96 -9.00 51.05
C ASN A 31 8.92 -9.51 50.03
N ASN A 32 8.66 -8.74 48.98
CA ASN A 32 7.64 -9.04 47.98
C ASN A 32 8.15 -10.13 47.03
N LYS A 33 7.94 -11.41 47.38
CA LYS A 33 8.12 -12.52 46.44
C LYS A 33 7.02 -12.42 45.39
N GLN A 34 7.31 -11.72 44.29
CA GLN A 34 6.47 -11.78 43.10
C GLN A 34 6.37 -13.24 42.64
N PRO A 35 5.18 -13.76 42.31
CA PRO A 35 5.06 -15.09 41.74
C PRO A 35 5.81 -15.11 40.40
N ASN A 36 6.78 -16.01 40.28
CA ASN A 36 7.56 -16.19 39.06
C ASN A 36 6.65 -16.82 37.99
N VAL A 37 6.03 -15.98 37.17
CA VAL A 37 5.24 -16.44 36.03
C VAL A 37 6.23 -16.87 34.94
N PRO A 38 6.21 -18.13 34.46
CA PRO A 38 7.12 -18.56 33.41
C PRO A 38 6.87 -17.71 32.17
N GLN A 39 7.88 -16.95 31.75
CA GLN A 39 7.81 -16.24 30.48
C GLN A 39 7.93 -17.26 29.35
N ILE A 40 6.83 -17.49 28.65
CA ILE A 40 6.82 -18.23 27.39
C ILE A 40 7.55 -17.35 26.38
N ILE A 41 8.86 -17.57 26.22
CA ILE A 41 9.61 -16.99 25.11
C ILE A 41 9.12 -17.73 23.86
N ALA A 42 8.20 -17.12 23.12
CA ALA A 42 7.75 -17.65 21.85
C ALA A 42 8.95 -17.74 20.90
N THR A 43 9.50 -18.95 20.74
CA THR A 43 10.49 -19.27 19.70
C THR A 43 9.77 -19.38 18.35
N GLY A 44 9.08 -18.31 17.94
CA GLY A 44 8.48 -18.25 16.62
C GLY A 44 9.59 -18.20 15.58
N ARG A 45 9.60 -19.16 14.64
CA ARG A 45 10.36 -18.97 13.40
C ARG A 45 9.93 -17.63 12.80
N PRO A 46 10.86 -16.76 12.35
CA PRO A 46 10.45 -15.54 11.67
C PRO A 46 9.51 -15.92 10.54
N THR A 47 8.30 -15.38 10.55
CA THR A 47 7.33 -15.56 9.48
C THR A 47 7.96 -14.99 8.21
N GLN A 48 8.42 -15.87 7.32
CA GLN A 48 8.95 -15.42 6.05
C GLN A 48 7.84 -14.69 5.30
N ARG A 49 8.10 -13.47 4.84
CA ARG A 49 7.15 -12.74 4.00
C ARG A 49 7.08 -13.43 2.64
N SER A 50 5.90 -13.37 2.01
CA SER A 50 5.82 -13.74 0.60
C SER A 50 6.66 -12.78 -0.24
N PHE A 51 7.25 -13.30 -1.31
CA PHE A 51 7.95 -12.50 -2.29
C PHE A 51 7.83 -13.13 -3.68
N LEU A 52 7.96 -12.29 -4.70
CA LEU A 52 8.07 -12.72 -6.08
C LEU A 52 9.53 -12.62 -6.52
N GLN A 53 10.08 -13.73 -7.00
CA GLN A 53 11.37 -13.77 -7.67
C GLN A 53 11.14 -13.68 -9.19
N PRO A 54 11.46 -12.55 -9.84
CA PRO A 54 11.25 -12.39 -11.28
C PRO A 54 12.16 -13.34 -12.06
N LEU A 55 11.65 -13.85 -13.17
CA LEU A 55 12.40 -14.61 -14.16
C LEU A 55 12.45 -13.87 -15.50
N GLN A 56 11.36 -13.19 -15.81
CA GLN A 56 11.20 -12.38 -17.00
C GLN A 56 10.29 -11.20 -16.66
N GLU A 57 10.63 -10.04 -17.17
CA GLU A 57 9.95 -8.78 -16.93
C GLU A 57 9.84 -7.96 -18.22
N TRP A 58 8.66 -7.38 -18.40
CA TRP A 58 8.40 -6.36 -19.40
C TRP A 58 7.85 -5.10 -18.73
N GLU A 59 8.21 -3.95 -19.30
CA GLU A 59 7.52 -2.69 -19.06
C GLU A 59 6.59 -2.42 -20.24
N GLY A 60 5.36 -2.01 -19.99
CA GLY A 60 4.41 -1.77 -21.05
C GLY A 60 3.47 -0.62 -20.77
N TYR A 61 2.79 -0.18 -21.83
CA TYR A 61 1.66 0.75 -21.71
C TYR A 61 0.46 0.29 -22.53
N VAL A 62 -0.71 0.66 -22.03
CA VAL A 62 -2.00 0.30 -22.64
C VAL A 62 -2.23 1.12 -23.91
N VAL A 63 -2.57 0.45 -25.00
CA VAL A 63 -2.87 1.07 -26.31
C VAL A 63 -4.37 1.16 -26.54
N THR A 64 -5.09 0.06 -26.34
CA THR A 64 -6.56 0.02 -26.48
C THR A 64 -7.20 -0.76 -25.35
N ILE A 65 -8.45 -0.43 -25.04
CA ILE A 65 -9.25 -1.13 -24.02
C ILE A 65 -10.57 -1.57 -24.67
N SER A 66 -10.84 -2.86 -24.58
CA SER A 66 -12.09 -3.50 -25.01
C SER A 66 -12.99 -3.77 -23.80
N LYS A 67 -14.07 -4.55 -23.97
CA LYS A 67 -14.97 -4.90 -22.85
C LYS A 67 -14.27 -5.75 -21.79
N GLU A 68 -13.65 -6.86 -22.22
CA GLU A 68 -13.02 -7.85 -21.33
C GLU A 68 -11.48 -7.87 -21.41
N THR A 69 -10.91 -7.21 -22.42
CA THR A 69 -9.48 -7.23 -22.70
C THR A 69 -8.90 -5.82 -22.83
N PHE A 70 -7.57 -5.73 -22.83
CA PHE A 70 -6.82 -4.56 -23.25
C PHE A 70 -5.59 -4.98 -24.04
N THR A 71 -5.14 -4.15 -24.97
CA THR A 71 -3.89 -4.36 -25.71
C THR A 71 -2.82 -3.43 -25.18
N ALA A 72 -1.58 -3.89 -25.20
CA ALA A 72 -0.43 -3.11 -24.76
C ALA A 72 0.78 -3.35 -25.66
N ARG A 73 1.67 -2.35 -25.70
CA ARG A 73 3.02 -2.50 -26.24
C ARG A 73 4.00 -2.74 -25.11
N LEU A 74 4.97 -3.60 -25.36
CA LEU A 74 5.89 -4.11 -24.34
C LEU A 74 7.35 -3.87 -24.72
N LEU A 75 8.15 -3.55 -23.71
CA LEU A 75 9.59 -3.43 -23.72
C LEU A 75 10.17 -4.53 -22.81
N ASP A 76 11.03 -5.39 -23.34
CA ASP A 76 11.69 -6.44 -22.54
C ASP A 76 12.77 -5.82 -21.66
N VAL A 77 12.52 -5.79 -20.35
CA VAL A 77 13.44 -5.22 -19.36
C VAL A 77 14.53 -6.22 -18.97
N THR A 78 14.26 -7.52 -19.13
CA THR A 78 15.20 -8.57 -18.77
C THR A 78 16.31 -8.67 -19.80
N ALA A 79 15.97 -8.52 -21.08
CA ALA A 79 16.92 -8.45 -22.18
C ALA A 79 17.64 -7.09 -22.27
N GLY A 80 17.17 -6.07 -21.54
CA GLY A 80 17.69 -4.71 -21.64
C GLY A 80 17.35 -4.05 -22.97
N SER A 81 16.22 -4.40 -23.57
CA SER A 81 15.76 -3.83 -24.83
C SER A 81 15.43 -2.34 -24.65
N GLU A 82 15.67 -1.55 -25.69
CA GLU A 82 15.32 -0.12 -25.75
C GLU A 82 14.12 0.16 -26.66
N ILE A 83 13.64 -0.85 -27.39
CA ILE A 83 12.59 -0.74 -28.39
C ILE A 83 11.43 -1.66 -28.02
N GLU A 84 10.21 -1.14 -28.12
CA GLU A 84 8.98 -1.89 -27.92
C GLU A 84 8.62 -2.67 -29.19
N GLU A 85 9.03 -3.92 -29.24
CA GLU A 85 8.85 -4.79 -30.42
C GLU A 85 7.54 -5.59 -30.38
N GLU A 86 6.93 -5.75 -29.19
CA GLU A 86 5.82 -6.67 -28.99
C GLU A 86 4.50 -5.94 -28.70
N GLN A 87 3.40 -6.48 -29.26
CA GLN A 87 2.03 -6.11 -28.93
C GLN A 87 1.27 -7.33 -28.41
N VAL A 88 0.69 -7.21 -27.22
CA VAL A 88 0.04 -8.32 -26.52
C VAL A 88 -1.36 -7.90 -26.05
N GLU A 89 -2.31 -8.84 -26.13
CA GLU A 89 -3.64 -8.71 -25.55
C GLU A 89 -3.70 -9.41 -24.17
N PHE A 90 -4.28 -8.73 -23.19
CA PHE A 90 -4.44 -9.19 -21.82
C PHE A 90 -5.91 -9.20 -21.42
N ILE A 91 -6.30 -10.15 -20.56
CA ILE A 91 -7.64 -10.25 -19.99
C ILE A 91 -7.69 -9.36 -18.74
N LYS A 92 -8.77 -8.58 -18.58
CA LYS A 92 -8.93 -7.68 -17.42
C LYS A 92 -9.06 -8.43 -16.10
N ASP A 93 -9.64 -9.62 -16.11
CA ASP A 93 -9.79 -10.48 -14.94
C ASP A 93 -8.44 -10.99 -14.37
N ASP A 94 -7.35 -10.90 -15.14
CA ASP A 94 -6.00 -11.19 -14.63
C ASP A 94 -5.44 -10.04 -13.76
N LEU A 95 -6.10 -8.88 -13.76
CA LEU A 95 -5.71 -7.74 -12.94
C LEU A 95 -6.30 -7.85 -11.54
N SER A 96 -5.55 -7.38 -10.54
CA SER A 96 -6.13 -7.16 -9.22
C SER A 96 -7.21 -6.07 -9.30
N ASP A 97 -8.20 -6.11 -8.39
CA ASP A 97 -9.22 -5.05 -8.30
C ASP A 97 -8.59 -3.65 -8.22
N THR A 98 -7.45 -3.55 -7.53
CA THR A 98 -6.70 -2.31 -7.37
C THR A 98 -6.07 -1.85 -8.68
N ASP A 99 -5.47 -2.76 -9.43
CA ASP A 99 -4.85 -2.48 -10.72
C ASP A 99 -5.90 -2.15 -11.80
N LEU A 100 -7.06 -2.81 -11.75
CA LEU A 100 -8.16 -2.54 -12.65
C LEU A 100 -8.64 -1.08 -12.57
N THR A 101 -8.60 -0.46 -11.38
CA THR A 101 -8.92 0.98 -11.23
C THR A 101 -7.92 1.91 -11.91
N LEU A 102 -6.71 1.44 -12.19
CA LEU A 102 -5.65 2.20 -12.85
C LEU A 102 -5.65 1.97 -14.36
N LEU A 103 -6.48 1.07 -14.89
CA LEU A 103 -6.54 0.74 -16.31
C LEU A 103 -7.14 1.89 -17.12
N HIS A 104 -6.30 2.58 -17.90
CA HIS A 104 -6.68 3.54 -18.92
C HIS A 104 -5.66 3.54 -20.06
N VAL A 105 -6.04 4.04 -21.23
CA VAL A 105 -5.10 4.18 -22.36
C VAL A 105 -3.91 5.04 -21.94
N GLY A 106 -2.69 4.57 -22.23
CA GLY A 106 -1.43 5.18 -21.82
C GLY A 106 -0.96 4.82 -20.41
N ALA A 107 -1.75 4.08 -19.63
CA ALA A 107 -1.32 3.63 -18.31
C ALA A 107 -0.11 2.68 -18.42
N VAL A 108 0.91 2.93 -17.61
CA VAL A 108 2.17 2.14 -17.61
C VAL A 108 2.10 1.05 -16.55
N PHE A 109 2.59 -0.14 -16.87
CA PHE A 109 2.62 -1.28 -15.96
C PHE A 109 3.90 -2.10 -16.12
N ARG A 110 4.14 -2.97 -15.12
CA ARG A 110 5.10 -4.07 -15.21
C ARG A 110 4.36 -5.38 -15.38
N TRP A 111 4.80 -6.19 -16.32
CA TRP A 111 4.38 -7.58 -16.44
C TRP A 111 5.54 -8.48 -16.07
N VAL A 112 5.33 -9.33 -15.08
CA VAL A 112 6.37 -10.18 -14.49
C VAL A 112 5.94 -11.63 -14.53
N ILE A 113 6.80 -12.48 -15.09
CA ILE A 113 6.71 -13.93 -14.94
C ILE A 113 7.78 -14.35 -13.95
N GLY A 114 7.38 -15.03 -12.88
CA GLY A 114 8.28 -15.31 -11.77
C GLY A 114 7.83 -16.47 -10.88
N TYR A 115 8.62 -16.69 -9.83
CA TYR A 115 8.27 -17.62 -8.76
C TYR A 115 7.74 -16.85 -7.55
N HIS A 116 6.48 -17.08 -7.19
CA HIS A 116 5.93 -16.64 -5.92
C HIS A 116 6.30 -17.65 -4.84
N ARG A 117 6.83 -17.17 -3.72
CA ARG A 117 7.03 -17.97 -2.50
C ARG A 117 6.08 -17.54 -1.42
N ASP A 118 5.35 -18.50 -0.87
CA ASP A 118 4.47 -18.27 0.27
C ASP A 118 5.25 -18.39 1.59
N PRO A 119 4.77 -17.78 2.70
CA PRO A 119 5.38 -17.92 4.03
C PRO A 119 5.58 -19.38 4.48
N GLY A 120 4.72 -20.29 4.01
CA GLY A 120 4.78 -21.72 4.29
C GLY A 120 5.84 -22.49 3.48
N GLY A 121 6.59 -21.82 2.59
CA GLY A 121 7.63 -22.44 1.76
C GLY A 121 7.17 -22.97 0.41
N SER A 122 5.86 -22.95 0.12
CA SER A 122 5.32 -23.30 -1.19
C SER A 122 5.87 -22.36 -2.27
N LYS A 123 6.15 -22.93 -3.45
CA LYS A 123 6.67 -22.22 -4.62
C LYS A 123 5.75 -22.47 -5.81
N ARG A 124 5.28 -21.41 -6.46
CA ARG A 124 4.45 -21.50 -7.68
C ARG A 124 4.95 -20.54 -8.74
N ARG A 125 4.81 -20.92 -10.02
CA ARG A 125 5.07 -20.01 -11.13
C ARG A 125 3.84 -19.12 -11.32
N VAL A 126 4.06 -17.82 -11.45
CA VAL A 126 3.00 -16.82 -11.61
C VAL A 126 3.32 -15.89 -12.77
N SER A 127 2.26 -15.33 -13.36
CA SER A 127 2.27 -14.20 -14.27
C SER A 127 1.52 -13.09 -13.56
N GLN A 128 2.13 -11.93 -13.38
CA GLN A 128 1.56 -10.82 -12.60
C GLN A 128 1.72 -9.50 -13.34
N ILE A 129 0.64 -8.72 -13.40
CA ILE A 129 0.62 -7.37 -13.92
C ILE A 129 0.46 -6.40 -12.75
N VAL A 130 1.27 -5.34 -12.72
CA VAL A 130 1.20 -4.29 -11.68
C VAL A 130 1.25 -2.93 -12.33
N PHE A 131 0.21 -2.12 -12.16
CA PHE A 131 0.13 -0.79 -12.75
C PHE A 131 0.88 0.25 -11.92
N ARG A 132 1.57 1.16 -12.60
CA ARG A 132 2.29 2.28 -11.95
C ARG A 132 1.29 3.36 -11.57
N ARG A 133 1.37 3.80 -10.31
CA ARG A 133 0.70 5.02 -9.85
C ARG A 133 1.55 6.21 -10.21
N LEU A 134 1.33 6.77 -11.39
CA LEU A 134 1.98 8.01 -11.80
C LEU A 134 1.31 9.20 -11.12
N PRO A 135 2.05 10.27 -10.80
CA PRO A 135 1.46 11.52 -10.35
C PRO A 135 0.39 11.99 -11.33
N ALA A 136 -0.75 12.46 -10.80
CA ALA A 136 -1.77 13.06 -11.65
C ALA A 136 -1.21 14.33 -12.29
N TRP A 137 -1.11 14.35 -13.62
CA TRP A 137 -0.68 15.53 -14.35
C TRP A 137 -1.72 16.62 -14.21
N THR A 138 -1.30 17.80 -13.78
CA THR A 138 -2.17 18.97 -13.73
C THR A 138 -2.26 19.64 -15.10
N LYS A 139 -3.28 20.48 -15.31
CA LYS A 139 -3.34 21.33 -16.51
C LYS A 139 -2.08 22.18 -16.67
N MET A 140 -1.50 22.65 -15.56
CA MET A 140 -0.27 23.44 -15.56
C MET A 140 0.92 22.63 -16.03
N ASP A 141 1.06 21.37 -15.59
CA ASP A 141 2.14 20.49 -16.05
C ASP A 141 2.08 20.29 -17.56
N LEU A 142 0.88 20.05 -18.10
CA LEU A 142 0.67 19.88 -19.53
C LEU A 142 1.01 21.15 -20.33
N LEU A 143 0.59 22.32 -19.84
CA LEU A 143 0.92 23.60 -20.46
C LEU A 143 2.44 23.85 -20.45
N SER A 144 3.09 23.56 -19.32
CA SER A 144 4.56 23.71 -19.19
C SER A 144 5.31 22.76 -20.12
N ALA A 145 4.83 21.52 -20.29
CA ALA A 145 5.45 20.55 -21.19
C ALA A 145 5.29 20.98 -22.65
N ARG A 146 4.11 21.49 -23.03
CA ARG A 146 3.84 22.02 -24.36
C ARG A 146 4.73 23.23 -24.69
N GLN A 147 4.86 24.15 -23.73
CA GLN A 147 5.71 25.32 -23.89
C GLN A 147 7.18 24.93 -24.10
N ARG A 148 7.72 24.02 -23.26
CA ARG A 148 9.08 23.47 -23.43
C ARG A 148 9.28 22.79 -24.78
N ALA A 149 8.29 22.03 -25.26
CA ALA A 149 8.36 21.38 -26.56
C ALA A 149 8.42 22.40 -27.71
N LEU A 150 7.67 23.51 -27.62
CA LEU A 150 7.73 24.60 -28.61
C LEU A 150 9.07 25.30 -28.60
N GLU A 151 9.64 25.56 -27.42
CA GLU A 151 10.97 26.15 -27.27
C GLU A 151 12.04 25.27 -27.93
N LEU A 152 12.05 23.97 -27.64
CA LEU A 152 12.95 23.00 -28.27
C LEU A 152 12.77 22.96 -29.79
N LYS A 153 11.52 22.95 -30.27
CA LYS A 153 11.22 22.98 -31.70
C LYS A 153 11.77 24.23 -32.38
N SER A 154 11.66 25.38 -31.74
CA SER A 154 12.15 26.65 -32.28
C SER A 154 13.67 26.77 -32.27
N ALA A 155 14.34 26.05 -31.38
CA ALA A 155 15.80 26.05 -31.25
C ALA A 155 16.49 25.07 -32.23
N LEU A 156 15.74 24.14 -32.85
CA LEU A 156 16.28 23.22 -33.84
C LEU A 156 16.55 23.96 -35.16
N VAL A 157 17.83 24.11 -35.49
CA VAL A 157 18.29 24.47 -36.84
C VAL A 157 18.62 23.17 -37.57
N TRP A 158 17.89 22.87 -38.62
CA TRP A 158 18.19 21.73 -39.50
C TRP A 158 19.14 22.25 -40.59
N GLU A 159 20.31 21.63 -40.74
CA GLU A 159 21.13 21.83 -41.94
C GLU A 159 20.53 20.99 -43.08
N ASP A 160 20.35 21.63 -44.25
CA ASP A 160 19.81 21.02 -45.48
C ASP A 160 20.75 19.96 -46.08
#